data_AF-A0A7C4JFQ0-F1
#
_entry.id   AF-A0A7C4JFQ0-F1
#
_cell.length_a   1.000
_cell.length_b   1.000
_cell.length_c   1.000
_cell.angle_alpha   90.00
_cell.angle_beta   90.00
_cell.angle_gamma   90.00
#
_symmetry.space_group_name_H-M   'P 1'
#
loop_
_entity.id
_entity.type
_entity.pdbx_description
1 polymer ?
#
loop_
_entity_poly.entity_id
_entity_poly.type
_entity_poly.pdbx_seq_one_letter_code
_entity_poly.pdbx_strand_id
1 'polypeptide(L)'
;MSLSPVKKLVLETVWMFGKPVKPMEVAAEIGLSFPTVMMHMIGLTKMGYLETFGKGYYTITKKGREALGLPEIDHQKAEHILAYVPVEKAFYFYADIGKPLGIFASSLSDFCEKIQKIDTVSIEFHLYRGDFEAWFNGLGDAELAKKVALIRERKLSGEDLRRKLYEIVKSHCEELAKLKRRPSTALK
;
A
#
# COMPACT_ATOMS: atom_id res chain seq x y z
N MET A 1 -18.67 -13.96 8.68
CA MET A 1 -19.37 -13.49 7.47
C MET A 1 -18.36 -12.89 6.52
N SER A 2 -18.35 -13.30 5.25
CA SER A 2 -17.51 -12.65 4.23
C SER A 2 -18.08 -11.27 3.86
N LEU A 3 -17.20 -10.31 3.58
CA LEU A 3 -17.62 -9.01 3.06
C LEU A 3 -18.20 -9.19 1.65
N SER A 4 -19.28 -8.46 1.33
CA SER A 4 -19.75 -8.38 -0.06
C SER A 4 -18.66 -7.73 -0.94
N PRO A 5 -18.62 -8.03 -2.25
CA PRO A 5 -17.60 -7.47 -3.15
C PRO A 5 -17.48 -5.94 -3.06
N VAL A 6 -18.62 -5.23 -3.00
CA VAL A 6 -18.61 -3.76 -2.91
C VAL A 6 -18.13 -3.26 -1.54
N LYS A 7 -18.52 -3.92 -0.44
CA LYS A 7 -18.00 -3.54 0.89
C LYS A 7 -16.50 -3.78 0.98
N LYS A 8 -16.01 -4.88 0.40
CA LYS A 8 -14.57 -5.17 0.33
C LYS A 8 -13.84 -4.09 -0.47
N LEU A 9 -14.33 -3.74 -1.66
CA LEU A 9 -13.76 -2.68 -2.50
C LEU A 9 -13.71 -1.33 -1.77
N VAL A 10 -14.81 -0.93 -1.09
CA VAL A 10 -14.84 0.31 -0.30
C VAL A 10 -13.83 0.27 0.84
N LEU A 11 -13.74 -0.85 1.58
CA LEU A 11 -12.80 -1.00 2.69
C LEU A 11 -11.34 -0.97 2.21
N GLU A 12 -11.03 -1.68 1.12
CA GLU A 12 -9.71 -1.68 0.49
C GLU A 12 -9.35 -0.27 0.01
N THR A 13 -10.31 0.46 -0.56
CA THR A 13 -10.07 1.83 -1.04
C THR A 13 -9.76 2.78 0.12
N VAL A 14 -10.55 2.74 1.20
CA VAL A 14 -10.27 3.56 2.40
C VAL A 14 -8.87 3.25 2.96
N TRP A 15 -8.49 1.98 3.03
CA TRP A 15 -7.15 1.59 3.44
C TRP A 15 -6.05 2.10 2.49
N MET A 16 -6.25 2.01 1.18
CA MET A 16 -5.30 2.45 0.16
C MET A 16 -4.98 3.95 0.21
N PHE A 17 -5.87 4.78 0.76
CA PHE A 17 -5.60 6.20 0.95
C PHE A 17 -4.56 6.49 2.05
N GLY A 18 -4.34 5.58 3.02
CA GLY A 18 -3.34 5.74 4.09
C GLY A 18 -3.59 6.90 5.07
N LYS A 19 -4.72 7.60 4.94
CA LYS A 19 -5.10 8.77 5.76
C LYS A 19 -6.62 8.81 5.93
N PRO A 20 -7.16 9.61 6.86
CA PRO A 20 -8.61 9.82 6.94
C PRO A 20 -9.17 10.36 5.62
N VAL A 21 -10.28 9.79 5.14
CA VAL A 21 -10.87 10.09 3.81
C VAL A 21 -12.33 10.49 3.88
N LYS A 22 -12.77 11.33 2.94
CA LYS A 22 -14.21 11.56 2.72
C LYS A 22 -14.83 10.49 1.81
N PRO A 23 -16.12 10.18 1.98
CA PRO A 23 -16.81 9.26 1.08
C PRO A 23 -16.81 9.69 -0.39
N MET A 24 -16.77 11.00 -0.67
CA MET A 24 -16.67 11.51 -2.04
C MET A 24 -15.33 11.19 -2.72
N GLU A 25 -14.22 11.19 -1.96
CA GLU A 25 -12.90 10.81 -2.47
C GLU A 25 -12.88 9.31 -2.79
N VAL A 26 -13.44 8.49 -1.90
CA VAL A 26 -13.60 7.05 -2.13
C VAL A 26 -14.47 6.79 -3.37
N ALA A 27 -15.60 7.49 -3.51
CA ALA A 27 -16.50 7.38 -4.66
C ALA A 27 -15.81 7.71 -5.98
N ALA A 28 -15.05 8.81 -6.03
CA ALA A 28 -14.27 9.19 -7.20
C ALA A 28 -13.19 8.14 -7.55
N GLU A 29 -12.50 7.60 -6.54
CA GLU A 29 -11.42 6.62 -6.73
C GLU A 29 -11.89 5.29 -7.33
N ILE A 30 -13.10 4.83 -7.00
CA ILE A 30 -13.65 3.54 -7.47
C ILE A 30 -14.77 3.68 -8.51
N GLY A 31 -15.07 4.90 -8.95
CA GLY A 31 -16.10 5.15 -9.97
C GLY A 31 -17.52 4.77 -9.55
N LEU A 32 -17.83 4.80 -8.24
CA LEU A 32 -19.18 4.54 -7.72
C LEU A 32 -19.86 5.84 -7.29
N SER A 33 -21.20 5.84 -7.26
CA SER A 33 -21.94 7.02 -6.78
C SER A 33 -21.75 7.22 -5.27
N PHE A 34 -21.75 8.49 -4.84
CA PHE A 34 -21.64 8.84 -3.42
C PHE A 34 -22.69 8.12 -2.55
N PRO A 35 -23.99 8.05 -2.90
CA PRO A 35 -24.98 7.33 -2.09
C PRO A 35 -24.64 5.85 -1.89
N THR A 36 -24.15 5.17 -2.94
CA THR A 36 -23.74 3.76 -2.88
C THR A 36 -22.55 3.58 -1.93
N VAL A 37 -21.52 4.42 -2.07
CA VAL A 37 -20.34 4.37 -1.19
C VAL A 37 -20.73 4.66 0.26
N MET A 38 -21.53 5.70 0.49
CA MET A 38 -21.95 6.09 1.84
C MET A 38 -22.75 4.97 2.52
N MET A 39 -23.66 4.31 1.81
CA MET A 39 -24.40 3.15 2.33
C MET A 39 -23.44 2.04 2.81
N HIS A 40 -22.45 1.70 1.99
CA HIS A 40 -21.46 0.68 2.35
C HIS A 40 -20.54 1.11 3.48
N MET A 41 -20.12 2.38 3.52
CA MET A 41 -19.31 2.92 4.63
C MET A 41 -20.09 2.87 5.95
N ILE A 42 -21.37 3.26 5.99
CA ILE A 42 -22.23 3.11 7.17
C ILE A 42 -22.28 1.65 7.64
N GLY A 43 -22.45 0.72 6.69
CA GLY A 43 -22.44 -0.70 6.99
C GLY A 43 -21.11 -1.19 7.58
N LEU A 44 -19.98 -0.74 7.02
CA LEU A 44 -18.64 -1.08 7.50
C LEU A 44 -18.37 -0.47 8.89
N THR A 45 -18.86 0.74 9.17
CA THR A 45 -18.79 1.36 10.50
C THR A 45 -19.57 0.56 11.53
N LYS A 46 -20.80 0.12 11.21
CA LYS A 46 -21.59 -0.77 12.09
C LYS A 46 -20.90 -2.11 12.37
N MET A 47 -20.09 -2.59 11.43
CA MET A 47 -19.28 -3.81 11.61
C MET A 47 -17.99 -3.56 12.44
N GLY A 48 -17.67 -2.30 12.72
CA GLY A 48 -16.45 -1.87 13.41
C GLY A 48 -15.21 -1.88 12.53
N TYR A 49 -15.36 -1.92 11.20
CA TYR A 49 -14.23 -1.96 10.25
C TYR A 49 -13.76 -0.56 9.83
N LEU A 50 -14.67 0.42 9.90
CA LEU A 50 -14.36 1.84 9.74
C LEU A 50 -14.79 2.59 11.01
N GLU A 51 -14.17 3.73 11.24
CA GLU A 51 -14.58 4.69 12.26
C GLU A 51 -14.52 6.12 11.70
N THR A 52 -15.30 7.03 12.29
CA THR A 52 -15.30 8.44 11.91
C THR A 52 -14.13 9.17 12.54
N PHE A 53 -13.43 9.99 11.76
CA PHE A 53 -12.32 10.83 12.21
C PHE A 53 -12.68 12.31 12.02
N GLY A 54 -13.17 12.97 13.07
CA GLY A 54 -13.66 14.35 12.95
C GLY A 54 -14.88 14.50 12.04
N LYS A 55 -15.05 15.67 11.41
CA LYS A 55 -16.25 15.98 10.62
C LYS A 55 -16.23 15.33 9.24
N GLY A 56 -16.84 14.15 9.12
CA GLY A 56 -17.16 13.51 7.85
C GLY A 56 -16.03 12.74 7.17
N TYR A 57 -14.89 12.58 7.84
CA TYR A 57 -13.82 11.68 7.40
C TYR A 57 -13.95 10.32 8.07
N TYR A 58 -13.41 9.30 7.42
CA TYR A 58 -13.37 7.93 7.90
C TYR A 58 -11.96 7.38 7.84
N THR A 59 -11.63 6.51 8.79
CA THR A 59 -10.39 5.74 8.79
C THR A 59 -10.70 4.27 9.01
N ILE A 60 -9.79 3.39 8.54
CA ILE A 60 -9.87 1.97 8.81
C ILE A 60 -9.42 1.66 10.25
N THR A 61 -10.15 0.78 10.92
CA THR A 61 -9.81 0.33 12.28
C THR A 61 -8.86 -0.87 12.25
N LYS A 62 -8.30 -1.26 13.40
CA LYS A 62 -7.53 -2.53 13.52
C LYS A 62 -8.35 -3.73 13.03
N LYS A 63 -9.61 -3.84 13.45
CA LYS A 63 -10.54 -4.89 13.02
C LYS A 63 -10.80 -4.85 11.51
N GLY A 64 -10.88 -3.66 10.91
CA GLY A 64 -11.00 -3.51 9.46
C GLY A 64 -9.76 -4.02 8.71
N ARG A 65 -8.56 -3.73 9.24
CA ARG A 65 -7.29 -4.24 8.69
C ARG A 65 -7.21 -5.77 8.79
N GLU A 66 -7.60 -6.34 9.92
CA GLU A 66 -7.72 -7.80 10.10
C GLU A 66 -8.71 -8.43 9.13
N ALA A 67 -9.86 -7.78 8.87
CA ALA A 67 -10.84 -8.23 7.90
C ALA A 67 -10.31 -8.22 6.45
N LEU A 68 -9.28 -7.42 6.16
CA LEU A 68 -8.53 -7.45 4.91
C LEU A 68 -7.37 -8.47 4.93
N GLY A 69 -7.15 -9.20 6.03
CA GLY A 69 -6.04 -10.14 6.17
C GLY A 69 -4.67 -9.46 6.26
N LEU A 70 -4.62 -8.19 6.69
CA LEU A 70 -3.36 -7.46 6.84
C LEU A 70 -2.65 -7.87 8.13
N PRO A 71 -1.34 -8.15 8.09
CA PRO A 71 -0.58 -8.46 9.30
C PRO A 71 -0.41 -7.23 10.19
N GLU A 72 -0.26 -7.45 11.50
CA GLU A 72 0.20 -6.42 12.42
C GLU A 72 1.71 -6.23 12.27
N ILE A 73 2.11 -4.97 12.10
CA ILE A 73 3.50 -4.54 11.99
C ILE A 73 3.88 -3.84 13.29
N ASP A 74 4.73 -4.51 14.07
CA ASP A 74 5.33 -3.94 15.28
C ASP A 74 6.61 -3.17 14.96
N HIS A 75 7.23 -2.61 16.00
CA HIS A 75 8.49 -1.87 15.90
C HIS A 75 9.63 -2.70 15.26
N GLN A 76 9.79 -3.98 15.65
CA GLN A 76 10.88 -4.82 15.17
C GLN A 76 10.69 -5.19 13.70
N LYS A 77 9.46 -5.52 13.29
CA LYS A 77 9.12 -5.75 11.89
C LYS A 77 9.31 -4.50 11.06
N ALA A 78 8.88 -3.33 11.54
CA ALA A 78 9.07 -2.07 10.85
C ALA A 78 10.56 -1.75 10.65
N GLU A 79 11.39 -2.00 11.67
CA GLU A 79 12.84 -1.87 11.55
C GLU A 79 13.44 -2.84 10.54
N HIS A 80 13.00 -4.10 10.54
CA HIS A 80 13.45 -5.12 9.59
C HIS A 80 13.10 -4.76 8.13
N ILE A 81 11.85 -4.36 7.87
CA ILE A 81 11.39 -3.99 6.53
C ILE A 81 12.17 -2.77 5.99
N LEU A 82 12.50 -1.82 6.85
CA LEU A 82 13.25 -0.60 6.47
C LEU A 82 14.76 -0.80 6.39
N ALA A 83 15.29 -1.96 6.78
CA ALA A 83 16.72 -2.23 6.78
C ALA A 83 17.28 -2.31 5.35
N TYR A 84 18.58 -2.07 5.22
CA TYR A 84 19.29 -2.38 3.98
C TYR A 84 19.40 -3.89 3.81
N VAL A 85 19.20 -4.36 2.59
CA VAL A 85 19.46 -5.73 2.17
C VAL A 85 20.81 -5.83 1.47
N PRO A 86 21.50 -6.98 1.56
CA PRO A 86 22.73 -7.19 0.82
C PRO A 86 22.46 -7.18 -0.69
N VAL A 87 23.50 -6.94 -1.49
CA VAL A 87 23.38 -6.70 -2.93
C VAL A 87 22.70 -7.86 -3.68
N GLU A 88 22.86 -9.10 -3.21
CA GLU A 88 22.24 -10.30 -3.78
C GLU A 88 20.71 -10.33 -3.59
N LYS A 89 20.19 -9.56 -2.63
CA LYS A 89 18.76 -9.44 -2.32
C LYS A 89 18.16 -8.09 -2.74
N ALA A 90 18.96 -7.21 -3.34
CA ALA A 90 18.50 -5.92 -3.83
C ALA A 90 17.48 -6.09 -4.96
N PHE A 91 16.61 -5.09 -5.14
CA PHE A 91 15.73 -5.05 -6.30
C PHE A 91 16.49 -4.50 -7.50
N TYR A 92 16.65 -5.28 -8.56
CA TYR A 92 17.32 -4.84 -9.77
C TYR A 92 16.30 -4.40 -10.81
N PHE A 93 16.50 -3.19 -11.36
CA PHE A 93 15.61 -2.65 -12.38
C PHE A 93 16.02 -3.05 -13.80
N TYR A 94 15.02 -3.41 -14.59
CA TYR A 94 15.11 -3.85 -15.98
C TYR A 94 14.10 -3.07 -16.82
N ALA A 95 14.45 -2.78 -18.07
CA ALA A 95 13.49 -2.28 -19.05
C ALA A 95 12.70 -3.41 -19.72
N ASP A 96 13.27 -4.61 -19.76
CA ASP A 96 12.71 -5.81 -20.39
C ASP A 96 13.50 -7.07 -19.96
N ILE A 97 13.06 -8.25 -20.40
CA ILE A 97 13.81 -9.51 -20.27
C ILE A 97 15.21 -9.34 -20.86
N GLY A 98 16.24 -9.54 -20.03
CA GLY A 98 17.64 -9.43 -20.44
C GLY A 98 18.14 -8.00 -20.68
N LYS A 99 17.37 -6.97 -20.30
CA LYS A 99 17.76 -5.55 -20.43
C LYS A 99 17.91 -4.86 -19.06
N PRO A 100 18.97 -5.19 -18.29
CA PRO A 100 19.22 -4.55 -16.99
C PRO A 100 19.56 -3.06 -17.18
N LEU A 101 19.09 -2.22 -16.26
CA LEU A 101 19.39 -0.78 -16.27
C LEU A 101 20.65 -0.42 -15.47
N GLY A 102 21.28 -1.39 -14.81
CA GLY A 102 22.41 -1.14 -13.90
C GLY A 102 22.02 -0.38 -12.63
N ILE A 103 20.73 -0.22 -12.37
CA ILE A 103 20.16 0.46 -11.20
C ILE A 103 19.54 -0.61 -10.30
N PHE A 104 19.80 -0.54 -9.00
CA PHE A 104 19.20 -1.43 -8.00
C PHE A 104 18.79 -0.68 -6.74
N ALA A 105 17.74 -1.13 -6.06
CA ALA A 105 17.33 -0.63 -4.75
C ALA A 105 17.75 -1.60 -3.64
N SER A 106 18.49 -1.09 -2.65
CA SER A 106 19.01 -1.85 -1.51
C SER A 106 18.18 -1.72 -0.24
N SER A 107 17.10 -0.95 -0.27
CA SER A 107 16.12 -0.80 0.81
C SER A 107 14.81 -0.24 0.26
N LEU A 108 13.74 -0.25 1.05
CA LEU A 108 12.46 0.30 0.61
C LEU A 108 12.52 1.82 0.37
N SER A 109 13.27 2.55 1.20
CA SER A 109 13.52 3.98 1.00
C SER A 109 14.27 4.25 -0.31
N ASP A 110 15.30 3.44 -0.59
CA ASP A 110 16.08 3.54 -1.83
C ASP A 110 15.23 3.21 -3.08
N PHE A 111 14.34 2.22 -2.97
CA PHE A 111 13.36 1.90 -4.01
C PHE A 111 12.43 3.09 -4.28
N CYS A 112 11.89 3.71 -3.22
CA CYS A 112 11.00 4.87 -3.30
C CYS A 112 11.65 6.08 -4.01
N GLU A 113 12.94 6.31 -3.79
CA GLU A 113 13.70 7.36 -4.49
C GLU A 113 13.92 7.03 -5.97
N LYS A 114 14.22 5.77 -6.29
CA LYS A 114 14.54 5.33 -7.65
C LYS A 114 13.34 5.32 -8.59
N ILE A 115 12.17 4.89 -8.12
CA ILE A 115 10.96 4.84 -8.96
C ILE A 115 10.48 6.21 -9.45
N GLN A 116 10.88 7.30 -8.78
CA GLN A 116 10.56 8.66 -9.23
C GLN A 116 11.32 9.07 -10.50
N LYS A 117 12.50 8.49 -10.72
CA LYS A 117 13.45 8.93 -11.74
C LYS A 117 13.59 7.94 -12.89
N ILE A 118 13.38 6.65 -12.62
CA ILE A 118 13.55 5.60 -13.61
C ILE A 118 12.46 5.65 -14.66
N ASP A 119 12.77 5.22 -15.88
CA ASP A 119 11.81 5.14 -16.97
C ASP A 119 10.54 4.35 -16.57
N THR A 120 9.37 4.87 -16.95
CA THR A 120 8.08 4.23 -16.68
C THR A 120 7.99 2.84 -17.31
N VAL A 121 8.69 2.59 -18.41
CA VAL A 121 8.79 1.26 -19.04
C VAL A 121 9.31 0.21 -18.04
N SER A 122 10.30 0.56 -17.20
CA SER A 122 10.81 -0.34 -16.17
C SER A 122 9.80 -0.60 -15.06
N ILE A 123 9.07 0.44 -14.66
CA ILE A 123 8.03 0.33 -13.63
C ILE A 123 6.91 -0.60 -14.08
N GLU A 124 6.42 -0.41 -15.32
CA GLU A 124 5.39 -1.25 -15.91
C GLU A 124 5.87 -2.69 -16.07
N PHE A 125 7.08 -2.89 -16.60
CA PHE A 125 7.66 -4.20 -16.79
C PHE A 125 7.64 -5.02 -15.50
N HIS A 126 8.14 -4.45 -14.40
CA HIS A 126 8.20 -5.13 -13.12
C HIS A 126 6.84 -5.29 -12.44
N LEU A 127 5.99 -4.26 -12.49
CA LEU A 127 4.66 -4.33 -11.89
C LEU A 127 3.82 -5.46 -12.49
N TYR A 128 3.73 -5.52 -13.82
CA TYR A 128 2.85 -6.48 -14.48
C TYR A 128 3.36 -7.91 -14.40
N ARG A 129 4.65 -8.12 -14.14
CA ARG A 129 5.26 -9.42 -13.83
C ARG A 129 5.09 -9.85 -12.37
N GLY A 130 4.71 -8.92 -11.48
CA GLY A 130 4.60 -9.17 -10.05
C GLY A 130 5.94 -9.13 -9.30
N ASP A 131 6.99 -8.57 -9.93
CA ASP A 131 8.34 -8.57 -9.38
C ASP A 131 8.40 -7.71 -8.10
N PHE A 132 7.66 -6.59 -8.06
CA PHE A 132 7.58 -5.73 -6.89
C PHE A 132 6.95 -6.46 -5.69
N GLU A 133 5.81 -7.12 -5.89
CA GLU A 133 5.16 -7.89 -4.83
C GLU A 133 6.05 -9.02 -4.32
N ALA A 134 6.76 -9.72 -5.21
CA ALA A 134 7.70 -10.77 -4.81
C ALA A 134 8.83 -10.20 -3.93
N TRP A 135 9.39 -9.05 -4.32
CA TRP A 135 10.46 -8.42 -3.54
C TRP A 135 9.97 -7.90 -2.18
N PHE A 136 8.82 -7.20 -2.12
CA PHE A 136 8.25 -6.72 -0.85
C PHE A 136 7.93 -7.87 0.10
N ASN A 137 7.37 -8.98 -0.40
CA ASN A 137 7.19 -10.18 0.41
C ASN A 137 8.54 -10.75 0.92
N GLY A 138 9.59 -10.70 0.10
CA GLY A 138 10.96 -11.06 0.49
C GLY A 138 11.55 -10.18 1.60
N LEU A 139 11.09 -8.92 1.72
CA LEU A 139 11.42 -8.01 2.83
C LEU A 139 10.54 -8.27 4.09
N GLY A 140 9.57 -9.17 4.01
CA GLY A 140 8.56 -9.38 5.06
C GLY A 140 7.40 -8.38 5.03
N ASP A 141 7.26 -7.59 3.97
CA ASP A 141 6.25 -6.54 3.81
C ASP A 141 5.07 -6.99 2.95
N ALA A 142 4.25 -7.87 3.53
CA ALA A 142 3.03 -8.35 2.88
C ALA A 142 1.96 -7.25 2.72
N GLU A 143 2.01 -6.18 3.53
CA GLU A 143 1.08 -5.07 3.41
C GLU A 143 1.33 -4.30 2.12
N LEU A 144 2.57 -3.90 1.86
CA LEU A 144 2.92 -3.18 0.64
C LEU A 144 2.74 -4.06 -0.60
N ALA A 145 3.12 -5.34 -0.53
CA ALA A 145 2.86 -6.29 -1.62
C ALA A 145 1.37 -6.32 -2.00
N LYS A 146 0.47 -6.33 -1.01
CA LYS A 146 -0.97 -6.28 -1.27
C LYS A 146 -1.42 -4.95 -1.86
N LYS A 147 -0.88 -3.81 -1.39
CA LYS A 147 -1.20 -2.50 -1.99
C LYS A 147 -0.81 -2.47 -3.48
N VAL A 148 0.38 -2.97 -3.81
CA VAL A 148 0.88 -3.00 -5.20
C VAL A 148 0.11 -3.96 -6.09
N ALA A 149 -0.34 -5.10 -5.57
CA ALA A 149 -1.25 -5.98 -6.30
C ALA A 149 -2.55 -5.26 -6.71
N LEU A 150 -3.14 -4.45 -5.82
CA LEU A 150 -4.32 -3.65 -6.13
C LEU A 150 -4.03 -2.53 -7.16
N ILE A 151 -2.82 -1.96 -7.19
CA ILE A 151 -2.41 -1.02 -8.24
C ILE A 151 -2.38 -1.75 -9.60
N ARG A 152 -1.78 -2.95 -9.65
CA ARG A 152 -1.70 -3.75 -10.88
C ARG A 152 -3.08 -4.06 -11.45
N GLU A 153 -4.04 -4.41 -10.60
CA GLU A 153 -5.44 -4.69 -11.00
C GLU A 153 -6.13 -3.50 -11.67
N ARG A 154 -5.73 -2.27 -11.33
CA ARG A 154 -6.27 -1.03 -11.93
C ARG A 154 -5.71 -0.72 -13.31
N LYS A 155 -4.69 -1.45 -13.77
CA LYS A 155 -4.09 -1.32 -15.10
C LYS A 155 -3.65 0.11 -15.44
N LEU A 156 -3.07 0.82 -14.46
CA LEU A 156 -2.47 2.13 -14.66
C LEU A 156 -1.19 2.01 -15.49
N SER A 157 -0.84 3.05 -16.24
CA SER A 157 0.39 3.10 -17.04
C SER A 157 1.06 4.47 -16.95
N GLY A 158 2.29 4.55 -17.45
CA GLY A 158 3.09 5.75 -17.56
C GLY A 158 3.24 6.50 -16.23
N GLU A 159 3.11 7.81 -16.32
CA GLU A 159 3.27 8.71 -15.17
C GLU A 159 2.17 8.55 -14.12
N ASP A 160 0.98 8.12 -14.51
CA ASP A 160 -0.11 7.88 -13.56
C ASP A 160 0.21 6.66 -12.69
N LEU A 161 0.77 5.61 -13.29
CA LEU A 161 1.29 4.48 -12.54
C LEU A 161 2.46 4.89 -11.63
N ARG A 162 3.45 5.61 -12.16
CA ARG A 162 4.59 6.09 -11.35
C ARG A 162 4.12 6.87 -10.15
N ARG A 163 3.23 7.86 -10.36
CA ARG A 163 2.70 8.72 -9.30
C ARG A 163 1.98 7.89 -8.23
N LYS A 164 1.08 6.98 -8.63
CA LYS A 164 0.32 6.16 -7.69
C LYS A 164 1.22 5.20 -6.89
N LEU A 165 2.17 4.55 -7.56
CA LEU A 165 3.13 3.66 -6.90
C LEU A 165 4.01 4.43 -5.91
N TYR A 166 4.53 5.58 -6.33
CA TYR A 166 5.35 6.44 -5.47
C TYR A 166 4.59 6.91 -4.24
N GLU A 167 3.36 7.42 -4.39
CA GLU A 167 2.54 7.87 -3.26
C GLU A 167 2.32 6.76 -2.23
N ILE A 168 2.01 5.55 -2.70
CA ILE A 168 1.76 4.38 -1.85
C ILE A 168 3.03 3.94 -1.12
N VAL A 169 4.15 3.80 -1.83
CA VAL A 169 5.42 3.38 -1.24
C VAL A 169 5.91 4.43 -0.25
N LYS A 170 5.85 5.71 -0.61
CA LYS A 170 6.24 6.82 0.28
C LYS A 170 5.42 6.85 1.55
N SER A 171 4.09 6.81 1.45
CA SER A 171 3.20 6.78 2.62
C SER A 171 3.53 5.59 3.53
N HIS A 172 3.82 4.43 2.94
CA HIS A 172 4.18 3.25 3.72
C HIS A 172 5.54 3.39 4.42
N CYS A 173 6.56 3.93 3.75
CA CYS A 173 7.84 4.25 4.40
C CYS A 173 7.66 5.19 5.59
N GLU A 174 6.80 6.22 5.46
CA GLU A 174 6.50 7.15 6.54
C GLU A 174 5.76 6.50 7.71
N GLU A 175 4.82 5.57 7.43
CA GLU A 175 4.13 4.76 8.44
C GLU A 175 5.12 3.87 9.21
N LEU A 176 5.96 3.12 8.51
CA LEU A 176 6.97 2.24 9.10
C LEU A 176 8.00 3.05 9.92
N ALA A 177 8.42 4.21 9.43
CA ALA A 177 9.35 5.08 10.16
C ALA A 177 8.75 5.60 11.47
N LYS A 178 7.44 5.89 11.50
CA LYS A 178 6.73 6.28 12.74
C LYS A 178 6.66 5.11 13.73
N LEU A 179 6.40 3.89 13.24
CA LEU A 179 6.41 2.67 14.07
C LEU A 179 7.79 2.37 14.63
N LYS A 180 8.84 2.48 13.81
CA LYS A 180 10.24 2.35 14.24
C LYS A 180 10.62 3.39 15.30
N ARG A 181 10.07 4.60 15.27
CA ARG A 181 10.38 5.63 16.28
C ARG A 181 9.63 5.47 17.59
N ARG A 182 8.53 4.70 17.62
CA ARG A 182 7.82 4.39 18.86
C ARG A 182 8.64 3.31 19.58
N PRO A 183 9.25 3.59 20.75
CA PRO A 183 9.80 2.52 21.56
C PRO A 183 8.67 1.55 21.90
N SER A 184 8.97 0.25 21.87
CA SER A 184 8.05 -0.77 22.37
C SER A 184 7.62 -0.35 23.78
N THR A 185 6.37 0.11 23.94
CA THR A 185 5.77 0.26 25.26
C THR A 185 5.51 -1.14 25.77
N ALA A 186 6.57 -1.76 26.29
CA ALA A 186 6.51 -2.95 27.11
C ALA A 186 6.12 -2.51 28.53
N LEU A 187 4.96 -3.01 28.97
CA LEU A 187 4.54 -3.22 30.36
C LEU A 187 4.47 -1.99 31.28
N LYS A 188 3.22 -1.55 31.54
CA LYS A 188 2.70 -1.41 32.91
C LYS A 188 1.28 -1.92 32.97
#